data_AF-D2QUT5-F1
#
_entry.id   AF-D2QUT5-F1
#
_cell.length_a   1.000
_cell.length_b   1.000
_cell.length_c   1.000
_cell.angle_alpha   90.00
_cell.angle_beta   90.00
_cell.angle_gamma   90.00
#
_symmetry.space_group_name_H-M   'P 1'
#
loop_
_entity.id
_entity.type
_entity.pdbx_description
1 polymer ?
#
loop_
_entity_poly.entity_id
_entity_poly.type
_entity_poly.pdbx_seq_one_letter_code
_entity_poly.pdbx_strand_id
1 'polypeptide(L)' 'MSTSDSNYLIQQLLRNNLTRAELDEFLAGLHDEDAVRVYSEVLQTFFTALLDQHDHQTEPNKQPE' A
#
# COMPACT_ATOMS: atom_id res chain seq x y z
N MET A 1 11.16 11.16 11.47
CA MET A 1 9.82 10.55 11.38
C MET A 1 9.93 9.16 11.97
N SER A 2 8.99 8.67 12.79
CA SER A 2 9.11 7.29 13.29
C SER A 2 8.56 6.29 12.27
N THR A 3 9.16 5.11 12.21
CA THR A 3 8.77 4.03 11.28
C THR A 3 7.28 3.68 11.39
N SER A 4 6.73 3.75 12.61
CA SER A 4 5.31 3.54 12.89
C SER A 4 4.41 4.60 12.26
N ASP A 5 4.85 5.86 12.20
CA ASP A 5 4.10 6.97 11.61
C ASP A 5 4.06 6.84 10.09
N SER A 6 5.20 6.52 9.46
CA SER A 6 5.27 6.23 8.03
C SER A 6 4.35 5.06 7.64
N ASN A 7 4.37 3.97 8.42
CA ASN A 7 3.47 2.83 8.16
C ASN A 7 1.98 3.22 8.28
N TYR A 8 1.63 4.04 9.27
CA TYR A 8 0.26 4.53 9.42
C TYR A 8 -0.18 5.37 8.21
N LEU A 9 0.65 6.33 7.77
CA LEU A 9 0.31 7.25 6.68
C LEU A 9 0.11 6.52 5.35
N ILE A 10 0.98 5.55 5.02
CA ILE A 10 0.82 4.78 3.78
C ILE A 10 -0.43 3.88 3.83
N GLN A 11 -0.79 3.35 5.00
CA GLN A 11 -2.05 2.59 5.15
C GLN A 11 -3.30 3.49 5.00
N GLN A 12 -3.26 4.70 5.53
CA GLN A 12 -4.35 5.67 5.32
C GLN A 12 -4.44 6.11 3.85
N LEU A 13 -3.31 6.25 3.15
CA LEU A 13 -3.27 6.56 1.72
C LEU A 13 -4.00 5.48 0.91
N LEU A 14 -3.67 4.20 1.16
CA LEU A 14 -4.29 3.06 0.49
C LEU A 14 -5.80 2.97 0.74
N ARG A 15 -6.27 3.50 1.88
CA ARG A 15 -7.70 3.57 2.23
C ARG A 15 -8.40 4.85 1.74
N ASN A 16 -7.68 5.74 1.06
CA ASN A 16 -8.15 7.08 0.68
C ASN A 16 -8.68 7.89 1.87
N ASN A 17 -8.08 7.72 3.05
CA ASN A 17 -8.57 8.31 4.30
C ASN A 17 -7.57 9.28 4.94
N LEU A 18 -6.58 9.74 4.17
CA LEU A 18 -5.67 10.78 4.64
C LEU A 18 -6.39 12.12 4.71
N THR A 19 -6.26 12.77 5.86
CA THR A 19 -6.54 14.21 5.96
C THR A 19 -5.47 15.00 5.21
N ARG A 20 -5.74 16.29 4.94
CA ARG A 20 -4.76 17.17 4.30
C ARG A 20 -3.43 17.25 5.08
N ALA A 21 -3.50 17.35 6.41
CA ALA A 21 -2.31 17.45 7.24
C ALA A 21 -1.47 16.16 7.17
N GLU A 22 -2.12 14.99 7.23
CA GLU A 22 -1.44 13.71 7.11
C GLU A 22 -0.89 13.49 5.68
N LEU A 23 -1.56 14.02 4.65
CA LEU A 23 -1.03 14.00 3.28
C LEU A 23 0.23 14.87 3.17
N ASP A 24 0.22 16.07 3.73
CA ASP A 24 1.40 16.94 3.73
C ASP A 24 2.57 16.27 4.49
N GLU A 25 2.29 15.59 5.59
CA GLU A 25 3.28 14.80 6.34
C GLU A 25 3.81 13.60 5.54
N PHE A 26 2.91 12.87 4.86
CA PHE A 26 3.29 11.77 3.97
C PHE A 26 4.23 12.25 2.87
N LEU A 27 3.90 13.39 2.22
CA LEU A 27 4.69 14.00 1.16
C LEU A 27 6.05 14.48 1.68
N ALA A 28 6.11 15.07 2.86
CA ALA A 28 7.37 15.45 3.50
C ALA A 28 8.27 14.23 3.75
N GLY A 29 7.67 13.08 4.11
CA GLY A 29 8.36 11.81 4.27
C GLY A 29 8.97 11.23 2.99
N LEU A 30 8.59 11.71 1.80
CA LEU A 30 9.20 11.25 0.54
C LEU A 30 10.66 11.71 0.36
N HIS A 31 11.13 12.62 1.20
CA HIS A 31 12.53 13.06 1.23
C HIS A 31 13.38 12.31 2.27
N ASP A 32 12.77 11.44 3.07
CA ASP A 32 13.42 10.64 4.10
C ASP A 32 13.58 9.20 3.62
N GLU A 33 14.82 8.71 3.53
CA GLU A 33 15.12 7.39 2.95
C GLU A 33 14.49 6.24 3.76
N ASP A 34 14.41 6.38 5.09
CA ASP A 34 13.80 5.38 5.96
C ASP A 34 12.28 5.33 5.75
N ALA A 35 11.63 6.49 5.65
CA ALA A 35 10.20 6.56 5.35
C ALA A 35 9.89 6.01 3.95
N VAL A 36 10.69 6.36 2.94
CA VAL A 36 10.55 5.83 1.57
C VAL A 36 10.68 4.31 1.54
N ARG A 37 11.61 3.75 2.31
CA ARG A 37 11.75 2.29 2.44
C ARG A 37 10.48 1.66 3.00
N VAL A 38 9.94 2.21 4.09
CA VAL A 38 8.69 1.71 4.71
C VAL A 38 7.53 1.79 3.72
N TYR A 39 7.37 2.90 3.02
CA TYR A 39 6.32 3.06 2.00
C TYR A 39 6.46 2.02 0.90
N SER A 40 7.68 1.78 0.43
CA SER A 40 7.96 0.81 -0.62
C SER A 40 7.61 -0.62 -0.19
N GLU A 41 7.98 -1.02 1.03
CA GLU A 41 7.67 -2.34 1.59
C GLU A 41 6.14 -2.57 1.70
N VAL A 42 5.40 -1.57 2.18
CA VAL A 42 3.93 -1.65 2.31
C VAL A 42 3.26 -1.69 0.94
N LEU A 43 3.66 -0.83 0.00
CA LEU A 43 3.12 -0.83 -1.36
C LEU A 43 3.40 -2.14 -2.08
N GLN A 44 4.62 -2.67 -1.98
CA GLN A 44 4.97 -3.96 -2.58
C GLN A 44 4.06 -5.07 -2.04
N THR A 45 3.90 -5.15 -0.72
CA THR A 45 3.03 -6.15 -0.08
C THR A 45 1.58 -6.01 -0.57
N PHE A 46 1.08 -4.78 -0.64
CA PHE A 46 -0.29 -4.50 -1.08
C PHE A 46 -0.52 -4.89 -2.54
N PHE A 47 0.38 -4.49 -3.46
CA PHE A 47 0.24 -4.82 -4.87
C PHE A 47 0.46 -6.31 -5.15
N THR A 48 1.40 -6.97 -4.46
CA THR A 48 1.56 -8.43 -4.56
C THR A 48 0.27 -9.14 -4.14
N ALA A 49 -0.36 -8.71 -3.04
CA ALA A 49 -1.63 -9.28 -2.61
C ALA A 49 -2.78 -9.01 -3.61
N LEU A 50 -2.80 -7.86 -4.28
CA LEU A 50 -3.77 -7.58 -5.34
C LEU A 50 -3.56 -8.47 -6.56
N LEU A 51 -2.32 -8.68 -6.98
CA LEU A 51 -2.00 -9.56 -8.11
C LEU A 51 -2.43 -11.00 -7.82
N ASP A 52 -2.14 -11.50 -6.62
CA ASP A 52 -2.54 -12.84 -6.17
C ASP A 52 -4.07 -13.02 -6.17
N GLN A 53 -4.81 -12.00 -5.70
CA GLN A 53 -6.28 -12.00 -5.77
C GLN A 53 -6.81 -12.04 -7.21
N HIS A 54 -6.15 -11.35 -8.15
CA HIS A 54 -6.53 -11.37 -9.56
C HIS A 54 -6.19 -12.69 -10.26
N ASP A 55 -5.04 -13.29 -9.95
CA ASP A 55 -4.65 -14.62 -10.47
C ASP A 55 -5.65 -15.70 -10.00
N HIS A 56 -6.08 -15.63 -8.75
CA HIS A 56 -7.07 -16.54 -8.17
C HIS A 56 -8.53 -16.29 -8.61
N GLN A 57 -8.85 -15.14 -9.20
CA GLN A 57 -10.17 -14.90 -9.79
C GLN A 57 -10.29 -15.42 -11.24
N THR A 58 -9.21 -15.84 -11.87
CA THR A 58 -9.21 -16.15 -13.32
C THR A 58 -9.48 -17.63 -13.64
N GLU A 59 -9.50 -18.57 -12.67
CA GLU A 59 -10.03 -19.93 -12.87
C GLU A 59 -10.67 -20.47 -11.56
N PRO A 60 -11.91 -21.05 -11.61
CA PRO A 60 -12.17 -22.20 -12.46
C PRO A 60 -13.52 -22.09 -13.19
N ASN A 61 -13.52 -21.60 -14.43
CA ASN A 61 -14.56 -22.02 -15.38
C ASN A 61 -14.05 -23.21 -16.20
N LYS A 62 -13.72 -24.31 -15.51
CA LYS A 62 -13.80 -25.64 -16.13
C LYS A 62 -15.23 -26.12 -15.92
N GLN A 63 -16.13 -25.69 -16.80
CA GLN A 63 -17.41 -26.35 -16.99
C GLN A 63 -17.14 -27.66 -17.76
N PRO A 64 -17.37 -28.84 -17.17
CA PRO A 64 -17.44 -30.08 -17.93
C PRO A 64 -18.89 -30.28 -18.38
N GLU A 65 -19.14 -30.26 -19.70
CA GLU A 65 -20.04 -31.17 -20.44
C GLU A 65 -20.04 -30.81 -21.93
#